data_AF-A0A518EYZ2-F1
#
_entry.id   AF-A0A518EYZ2-F1
#
_cell.length_a   1.000
_cell.length_b   1.000
_cell.length_c   1.000
_cell.angle_alpha   90.00
_cell.angle_beta   90.00
_cell.angle_gamma   90.00
#
_symmetry.space_group_name_H-M   'P 1'
#
loop_
_entity.id
_entity.type
_entity.pdbx_description
1 polymer ?
#
loop_
_entity_poly.entity_id
_entity_poly.type
_entity_poly.pdbx_seq_one_letter_code
_entity_poly.pdbx_strand_id
1 'polypeptide(L)'
;MGLNVHFHSLYLDGVYVTRSAFESPVFLPADPLTSAEVERVHGDAIARIRRVLKRYSLDPIALGLPLRKGDDPPWEYADGGADESPLLDFGDAREGSFFPGLKAASVKSLIPLGEAAGRPLKRLIDPDLARAFQSSGWGSQYVPPPLVVNAGGFSLHAATLIRKGQRAQLEKLCRYVTRPAISLERFEVRPDGMVSWLLRKAWRDGTKGFVMTPYQFMARLAALAPHPREHQLTYQGVLAPASSLRDLVVPRPVVRKERKDVDVADEDGSKSAGEPSKDQRYIRWADLLKRVFSEDVLSCPRCRGRRHMISVITDPETARKVLEGVRAAARRSSDSLGGGDLSSPGPSRSPPAEPEVRIPMPPRQGRLDFGK
;
A
#
# COMPACT_ATOMS: atom_id res chain seq x y z
N MET A 1 -16.15 3.69 3.50
CA MET A 1 -14.99 2.85 3.90
C MET A 1 -13.78 3.77 3.91
N GLY A 2 -13.51 4.45 5.03
CA GLY A 2 -12.39 5.39 5.15
C GLY A 2 -11.05 4.64 5.21
N LEU A 3 -10.68 3.97 4.12
CA LEU A 3 -9.44 3.22 4.03
C LEU A 3 -8.29 4.19 3.91
N ASN A 4 -7.41 4.14 4.89
CA ASN A 4 -6.22 4.95 4.95
C ASN A 4 -5.01 4.02 4.99
N VAL A 5 -3.96 4.40 4.27
CA VAL A 5 -2.66 3.77 4.43
C VAL A 5 -2.18 4.06 5.85
N HIS A 6 -1.90 3.02 6.62
CA HIS A 6 -1.33 3.16 7.95
C HIS A 6 0.18 3.07 7.88
N PHE A 7 0.84 4.04 8.48
CA PHE A 7 2.27 4.01 8.73
C PHE A 7 2.52 3.79 10.21
N HIS A 8 3.44 2.90 10.50
CA HIS A 8 3.84 2.50 11.83
C HIS A 8 5.32 2.84 12.00
N SER A 9 5.63 3.54 13.08
CA SER A 9 7.00 3.78 13.50
C SER A 9 7.19 3.18 14.88
N LEU A 10 8.20 2.33 15.03
CA LEU A 10 8.52 1.69 16.29
C LEU A 10 9.66 2.43 16.99
N TYR A 11 9.33 2.99 18.15
CA TYR A 11 10.25 3.65 19.05
C TYR A 11 10.34 2.86 20.36
N LEU A 12 11.47 2.99 21.05
CA LEU A 12 11.59 2.55 22.44
C LEU A 12 11.18 3.70 23.36
N ASP A 13 10.59 3.35 24.50
CA ASP A 13 10.22 4.28 25.56
C ASP A 13 11.43 4.60 26.45
N GLY A 14 12.45 5.17 25.83
CA GLY A 14 13.77 5.38 26.41
C GLY A 14 14.89 5.27 25.37
N VAL A 15 16.13 5.34 25.84
CA VAL A 15 17.31 5.36 24.98
C VAL A 15 18.33 4.33 25.44
N TYR A 16 19.12 3.82 24.51
CA TYR A 16 20.33 3.07 24.85
C TYR A 16 21.52 4.01 24.83
N VAL A 17 22.37 3.91 25.84
CA VAL A 17 23.56 4.75 25.99
C VAL A 17 24.77 3.85 26.20
N THR A 18 25.87 4.19 25.53
CA THR A 18 27.17 3.57 25.71
C THR A 18 28.04 4.49 26.56
N ARG A 19 28.53 4.02 27.71
CA ARG A 19 29.41 4.81 28.59
C ARG A 19 30.86 4.84 28.07
N SER A 20 31.26 3.84 27.30
CA SER A 20 32.52 3.75 26.58
C SER A 20 32.36 2.92 25.30
N ALA A 21 33.34 2.97 24.39
CA ALA A 21 33.29 2.24 23.11
C ALA A 21 33.29 0.71 23.26
N PHE A 22 33.70 0.20 24.43
CA PHE A 22 33.84 -1.24 24.69
C PHE A 22 32.76 -1.79 25.64
N GLU A 23 31.92 -0.92 26.20
CA GLU A 23 30.85 -1.32 27.10
C GLU A 23 29.56 -1.65 26.35
N SER A 24 28.84 -2.65 26.85
CA SER A 24 27.52 -2.99 26.32
C SER A 24 26.54 -1.83 26.53
N PRO A 25 25.69 -1.50 25.53
CA PRO A 25 24.70 -0.45 25.67
C PRO A 25 23.75 -0.69 26.84
N VAL A 26 23.53 0.33 27.67
CA VAL A 26 22.60 0.28 28.80
C VAL A 26 21.33 1.05 28.43
N PHE A 27 20.17 0.44 28.70
CA PHE A 27 18.88 1.10 28.49
C PHE A 27 18.56 2.05 29.64
N LEU A 28 18.27 3.30 29.32
CA LEU A 28 17.72 4.30 30.22
C LEU A 28 16.25 4.55 29.82
N PRO A 29 15.28 4.22 30.69
CA PRO A 29 13.88 4.47 30.42
C PRO A 29 13.60 5.98 30.36
N ALA A 30 12.63 6.37 29.54
CA ALA A 30 12.10 7.73 29.57
C ALA A 30 11.21 7.94 30.80
N ASP A 31 11.07 9.19 31.22
CA ASP A 31 10.10 9.56 32.25
C ASP A 31 8.66 9.32 31.77
N PRO A 32 7.71 9.03 32.68
CA PRO A 32 6.32 8.84 32.30
C PRO A 32 5.75 10.07 31.59
N LEU A 33 5.09 9.84 30.45
CA LEU A 33 4.42 10.90 29.69
C LEU A 33 3.36 11.62 30.54
N THR A 34 3.34 12.94 30.43
CA THR A 34 2.32 13.79 31.03
C THR A 34 1.28 14.25 29.98
N SER A 35 0.06 14.55 30.43
CA SER A 35 -0.98 15.08 29.53
C SER A 35 -0.57 16.39 28.84
N ALA A 36 0.19 17.24 29.55
CA ALA A 36 0.71 18.50 29.00
C ALA A 36 1.71 18.27 27.85
N GLU A 37 2.57 17.26 27.96
CA GLU A 37 3.48 16.89 26.87
C GLU A 37 2.75 16.35 25.65
N VAL A 38 1.71 15.53 25.85
CA VAL A 38 0.87 15.02 24.77
C VAL A 38 0.16 16.17 24.05
N GLU A 39 -0.38 17.14 24.80
CA GLU A 39 -1.01 18.33 24.23
C GLU A 39 -0.02 19.20 23.44
N ARG A 40 1.19 19.41 23.97
CA ARG A 40 2.26 20.12 23.26
C ARG A 40 2.63 19.42 21.96
N VAL A 41 2.88 18.11 21.99
CA VAL A 41 3.24 17.33 20.79
C VAL A 41 2.11 17.35 19.76
N HIS A 42 0.85 17.27 20.21
CA HIS A 42 -0.31 17.41 19.34
C HIS A 42 -0.33 18.76 18.62
N GLY A 43 -0.16 19.86 19.36
CA GLY A 43 -0.08 21.21 18.78
C GLY A 43 1.09 21.38 17.80
N ASP A 44 2.28 20.92 18.18
CA ASP A 44 3.48 20.97 17.33
C ASP A 44 3.32 20.17 16.04
N ALA A 45 2.72 18.99 16.11
CA ALA A 45 2.44 18.16 14.94
C ALA A 45 1.50 18.88 13.97
N ILE A 46 0.40 19.47 14.46
CA ILE A 46 -0.52 20.26 13.63
C ILE A 46 0.19 21.43 12.98
N ALA A 47 1.00 22.17 13.73
CA ALA A 47 1.75 23.31 13.21
C ALA A 47 2.74 22.90 12.12
N ARG A 48 3.46 21.78 12.31
CA ARG A 48 4.38 21.21 11.32
C ARG A 48 3.65 20.75 10.07
N ILE A 49 2.54 20.01 10.21
CA ILE A 49 1.73 19.56 9.07
C ILE A 49 1.28 20.76 8.24
N ARG A 50 0.71 21.80 8.87
CA ARG A 50 0.30 23.02 8.15
C ARG A 50 1.45 23.73 7.46
N ARG A 51 2.63 23.81 8.11
CA ARG A 51 3.81 24.42 7.52
C ARG A 51 4.28 23.64 6.28
N VAL A 52 4.23 22.32 6.33
CA VAL A 52 4.54 21.45 5.19
C VAL A 52 3.53 21.68 4.06
N LEU A 53 2.22 21.70 4.35
CA LEU A 53 1.19 21.98 3.35
C LEU A 53 1.42 23.33 2.66
N LYS A 54 1.61 24.40 3.43
CA LYS A 54 1.91 25.75 2.90
C LYS A 54 3.19 25.78 2.06
N ARG A 55 4.24 25.08 2.48
CA ARG A 55 5.50 24.99 1.72
C ARG A 55 5.29 24.41 0.32
N TYR A 56 4.34 23.49 0.18
CA TYR A 56 3.99 22.87 -1.10
C TYR A 56 2.81 23.54 -1.80
N SER A 57 2.49 24.79 -1.43
CA SER A 57 1.36 25.54 -2.00
C SER A 57 0.00 24.84 -1.90
N LEU A 58 -0.16 23.96 -0.90
CA LEU A 58 -1.42 23.29 -0.61
C LEU A 58 -2.16 24.08 0.48
N ASP A 59 -3.39 24.50 0.18
CA ASP A 59 -4.24 25.16 1.17
C ASP A 59 -4.75 24.15 2.23
N PRO A 60 -4.37 24.30 3.51
CA PRO A 60 -4.89 23.47 4.58
C PRO A 60 -6.42 23.50 4.70
N ILE A 61 -7.05 24.63 4.43
CA ILE A 61 -8.51 24.82 4.60
C ILE A 61 -9.26 24.09 3.49
N ALA A 62 -8.86 24.27 2.22
CA ALA A 62 -9.38 23.49 1.09
C ALA A 62 -9.20 21.98 1.27
N LEU A 63 -8.12 21.55 1.94
CA LEU A 63 -7.90 20.15 2.29
C LEU A 63 -8.78 19.64 3.45
N GLY A 64 -9.56 20.51 4.08
CA GLY A 64 -10.52 20.18 5.13
C GLY A 64 -9.94 20.25 6.55
N LEU A 65 -8.79 20.90 6.75
CA LEU A 65 -8.30 21.21 8.10
C LEU A 65 -9.10 22.40 8.65
N PRO A 66 -9.55 22.36 9.92
CA PRO A 66 -10.34 23.44 10.50
C PRO A 66 -9.55 24.75 10.60
N LEU A 67 -10.21 25.89 10.69
CA LEU A 67 -9.56 27.19 10.89
C LEU A 67 -8.81 27.24 12.23
N ARG A 68 -7.72 28.01 12.33
CA ARG A 68 -7.16 28.33 13.66
C ARG A 68 -8.08 29.32 14.36
N LYS A 69 -7.99 29.32 15.68
CA LYS A 69 -8.60 30.36 16.51
C LYS A 69 -7.94 31.70 16.15
N GLY A 70 -8.67 32.59 15.47
CA GLY A 70 -8.20 33.89 14.99
C GLY A 70 -7.89 33.96 13.49
N ASP A 71 -8.06 32.88 12.72
CA ASP A 71 -8.08 32.97 11.25
C ASP A 71 -9.49 33.44 10.81
N ASP A 72 -9.57 34.39 9.88
CA ASP A 72 -10.85 34.82 9.31
C ASP A 72 -11.53 33.66 8.56
N PRO A 73 -12.87 33.51 8.67
CA PRO A 73 -13.58 32.53 7.87
C PRO A 73 -13.40 32.84 6.37
N PRO A 74 -13.23 31.84 5.50
CA PRO A 74 -13.18 32.08 4.07
C PRO A 74 -14.56 32.55 3.61
N TRP A 75 -14.72 33.85 3.41
CA TRP A 75 -15.80 34.39 2.62
C TRP A 75 -15.57 34.00 1.15
N GLU A 76 -16.66 33.80 0.44
CA GLU A 76 -16.78 33.26 -0.91
C GLU A 76 -15.69 33.77 -1.88
N TYR A 77 -14.97 32.83 -2.51
CA TYR A 77 -14.42 33.06 -3.84
C TYR A 77 -14.63 31.85 -4.74
N ALA A 78 -15.56 32.08 -5.68
CA ALA A 78 -15.47 31.86 -7.11
C ALA A 78 -14.46 30.83 -7.65
N ASP A 79 -15.00 29.93 -8.46
CA ASP A 79 -14.42 29.26 -9.63
C ASP A 79 -12.99 29.74 -9.98
N GLY A 80 -11.99 29.04 -9.45
CA GLY A 80 -10.57 29.22 -9.78
C GLY A 80 -10.11 28.06 -10.66
N GLY A 81 -10.26 28.23 -11.97
CA GLY A 81 -9.66 27.35 -12.97
C GLY A 81 -8.13 27.42 -12.95
N ALA A 82 -7.52 26.30 -13.33
CA ALA A 82 -6.17 26.19 -13.88
C ALA A 82 -5.01 26.79 -13.05
N ASP A 83 -4.85 26.33 -11.81
CA ASP A 83 -3.52 26.32 -11.18
C ASP A 83 -3.02 24.86 -11.12
N GLU A 84 -2.05 24.56 -11.98
CA GLU A 84 -1.31 23.30 -11.94
C GLU A 84 -0.68 23.12 -10.56
N SER A 85 -1.25 22.21 -9.79
CA SER A 85 -0.75 21.84 -8.48
C SER A 85 0.58 21.09 -8.68
N PRO A 86 1.73 21.62 -8.22
CA PRO A 86 2.98 20.87 -8.21
C PRO A 86 2.89 19.89 -7.03
N LEU A 87 2.12 18.82 -7.23
CA LEU A 87 2.03 17.72 -6.30
C LEU A 87 3.38 17.00 -6.31
N LEU A 88 4.25 17.39 -5.39
CA LEU A 88 5.34 16.58 -4.85
C LEU A 88 6.11 15.75 -5.89
N ASP A 89 7.20 16.31 -6.41
CA ASP A 89 8.27 15.54 -7.04
C ASP A 89 8.96 14.63 -6.00
N PHE A 90 8.28 13.57 -5.60
CA PHE A 90 8.84 12.41 -4.94
C PHE A 90 8.66 11.18 -5.83
N GLY A 91 9.18 11.28 -7.06
CA GLY A 91 9.30 10.17 -7.99
C GLY A 91 7.97 9.74 -8.65
N ASP A 92 7.82 10.15 -9.91
CA ASP A 92 6.77 9.72 -10.85
C ASP A 92 5.32 10.10 -10.53
N ALA A 93 5.08 11.11 -9.70
CA ALA A 93 3.79 11.82 -9.69
C ALA A 93 3.73 12.83 -10.86
N ARG A 94 3.89 12.35 -12.11
CA ARG A 94 3.63 13.18 -13.29
C ARG A 94 2.16 13.61 -13.30
N GLU A 95 1.91 14.78 -13.90
CA GLU A 95 0.58 15.27 -14.31
C GLU A 95 -0.31 14.10 -14.79
N GLY A 96 -1.50 13.98 -14.20
CA GLY A 96 -2.41 12.84 -14.44
C GLY A 96 -2.36 11.73 -13.38
N SER A 97 -1.69 11.92 -12.23
CA SER A 97 -1.67 10.90 -11.18
C SER A 97 -3.05 10.63 -10.57
N PHE A 98 -3.54 9.42 -10.80
CA PHE A 98 -4.87 8.94 -10.36
C PHE A 98 -4.93 8.64 -8.84
N PHE A 99 -3.81 8.23 -8.24
CA PHE A 99 -3.74 7.73 -6.87
C PHE A 99 -4.02 8.78 -5.78
N PRO A 100 -3.56 10.04 -5.86
CA PRO A 100 -3.87 11.06 -4.87
C PRO A 100 -5.38 11.33 -4.77
N GLY A 101 -6.07 11.46 -5.91
CA GLY A 101 -7.52 11.61 -5.97
C GLY A 101 -8.25 10.42 -5.36
N LEU A 102 -7.81 9.19 -5.66
CA LEU A 102 -8.33 7.98 -5.03
C LEU A 102 -8.16 8.00 -3.51
N LYS A 103 -6.98 8.37 -3.00
CA LYS A 103 -6.70 8.43 -1.56
C LYS A 103 -7.57 9.48 -0.87
N ALA A 104 -7.71 10.68 -1.45
CA ALA A 104 -8.56 11.74 -0.92
C ALA A 104 -10.04 11.33 -0.86
N ALA A 105 -10.57 10.79 -1.97
CA ALA A 105 -11.93 10.25 -2.01
C ALA A 105 -12.09 9.06 -1.04
N SER A 106 -11.02 8.29 -0.82
CA SER A 106 -11.01 7.20 0.14
C SER A 106 -11.27 7.69 1.56
N VAL A 107 -10.42 8.60 2.04
CA VAL A 107 -10.50 9.21 3.38
C VAL A 107 -11.87 9.83 3.62
N LYS A 108 -12.38 10.60 2.66
CA LYS A 108 -13.67 11.31 2.76
C LYS A 108 -14.90 10.41 2.52
N SER A 109 -14.70 9.11 2.26
CA SER A 109 -15.78 8.18 1.90
C SER A 109 -16.64 8.63 0.71
N LEU A 110 -16.01 9.26 -0.29
CA LEU A 110 -16.63 9.73 -1.54
C LEU A 110 -16.38 8.80 -2.73
N ILE A 111 -17.30 8.74 -3.68
CA ILE A 111 -17.10 7.99 -4.92
C ILE A 111 -15.88 8.58 -5.65
N PRO A 112 -14.88 7.75 -6.00
CA PRO A 112 -13.62 8.29 -6.51
C PRO A 112 -13.66 8.61 -8.01
N LEU A 113 -14.54 7.97 -8.78
CA LEU A 113 -14.51 7.97 -10.26
C LEU A 113 -15.91 7.89 -10.86
N GLY A 114 -16.03 8.30 -12.11
CA GLY A 114 -17.26 8.27 -12.91
C GLY A 114 -18.17 9.47 -12.68
N GLU A 115 -19.37 9.45 -13.25
CA GLU A 115 -20.34 10.56 -13.20
C GLU A 115 -20.77 10.93 -11.78
N ALA A 116 -20.68 9.97 -10.86
CA ALA A 116 -21.00 10.16 -9.44
C ALA A 116 -19.78 10.54 -8.59
N ALA A 117 -18.62 10.83 -9.19
CA ALA A 117 -17.41 11.20 -8.46
C ALA A 117 -17.67 12.38 -7.51
N GLY A 118 -17.07 12.34 -6.32
CA GLY A 118 -17.27 13.34 -5.27
C GLY A 118 -18.56 13.17 -4.45
N ARG A 119 -19.54 12.36 -4.89
CA ARG A 119 -20.74 12.06 -4.09
C ARG A 119 -20.40 11.10 -2.94
N PRO A 120 -21.11 11.16 -1.79
CA PRO A 120 -20.88 10.23 -0.70
C PRO A 120 -21.23 8.78 -1.11
N LEU A 121 -20.43 7.82 -0.63
CA LEU A 121 -20.76 6.40 -0.79
C LEU A 121 -22.05 6.06 -0.06
N LYS A 122 -22.81 5.10 -0.63
CA LYS A 122 -24.00 4.56 0.01
C LYS A 122 -23.62 3.87 1.33
N ARG A 123 -24.24 4.33 2.42
CA ARG A 123 -24.01 3.82 3.78
C ARG A 123 -25.13 2.87 4.18
N LEU A 124 -24.77 1.83 4.92
CA LEU A 124 -25.71 1.02 5.69
C LEU A 124 -25.83 1.69 7.06
N ILE A 125 -26.99 2.28 7.34
CA ILE A 125 -27.25 3.00 8.58
C ILE A 125 -28.18 2.16 9.44
N ASP A 126 -27.82 2.00 10.70
CA ASP A 126 -28.72 1.46 11.71
C ASP A 126 -29.66 2.57 12.21
N PRO A 127 -30.98 2.42 12.07
CA PRO A 127 -31.93 3.46 12.41
C PRO A 127 -32.00 3.73 13.92
N ASP A 128 -31.72 2.74 14.78
CA ASP A 128 -31.78 2.91 16.23
C ASP A 128 -30.55 3.66 16.73
N LEU A 129 -29.36 3.32 16.22
CA LEU A 129 -28.14 4.05 16.52
C LEU A 129 -28.17 5.48 15.96
N ALA A 130 -28.71 5.67 14.75
CA ALA A 130 -28.85 6.99 14.15
C ALA A 130 -29.80 7.88 14.97
N ARG A 131 -30.94 7.33 15.41
CA ARG A 131 -31.87 8.03 16.31
C ARG A 131 -31.24 8.37 17.65
N ALA A 132 -30.54 7.41 18.26
CA ALA A 132 -29.81 7.64 19.51
C ALA A 132 -28.76 8.75 19.36
N PHE A 133 -28.04 8.80 18.24
CA PHE A 133 -27.08 9.87 17.96
C PHE A 133 -27.78 11.23 17.86
N GLN A 134 -28.85 11.33 17.09
CA GLN A 134 -29.63 12.56 16.91
C GLN A 134 -30.26 13.06 18.22
N SER A 135 -30.79 12.14 19.05
CA SER A 135 -31.41 12.48 20.34
C SER A 135 -30.39 12.83 21.43
N SER A 136 -29.15 12.34 21.31
CA SER A 136 -28.17 12.45 22.37
C SER A 136 -27.62 13.88 22.57
N GLY A 137 -27.83 14.80 21.62
CA GLY A 137 -27.47 16.21 21.80
C GLY A 137 -26.03 16.42 22.31
N TRP A 138 -25.09 15.58 21.87
CA TRP A 138 -23.73 15.52 22.41
C TRP A 138 -22.92 16.77 22.01
N GLY A 139 -23.16 17.86 22.72
CA GLY A 139 -22.28 18.99 22.87
C GLY A 139 -21.64 18.95 24.27
N SER A 140 -20.31 18.99 24.30
CA SER A 140 -19.53 19.61 25.38
C SER A 140 -19.14 18.84 26.67
N GLN A 141 -19.40 17.54 26.85
CA GLN A 141 -18.87 16.80 28.03
C GLN A 141 -18.05 15.55 27.70
N TYR A 142 -17.35 15.53 26.56
CA TYR A 142 -16.31 14.53 26.35
C TYR A 142 -15.05 14.97 27.08
N VAL A 143 -14.82 14.43 28.28
CA VAL A 143 -13.51 14.48 28.92
C VAL A 143 -12.66 13.40 28.25
N PRO A 144 -11.62 13.76 27.48
CA PRO A 144 -10.76 12.75 26.90
C PRO A 144 -10.07 11.95 28.03
N PRO A 145 -9.86 10.64 27.85
CA PRO A 145 -9.05 9.86 28.77
C PRO A 145 -7.66 10.51 28.96
N PRO A 146 -6.98 10.26 30.09
CA PRO A 146 -5.61 10.76 30.28
C PRO A 146 -4.71 10.34 29.11
N LEU A 147 -3.78 11.21 28.72
CA LEU A 147 -2.87 11.02 27.56
C LEU A 147 -3.60 10.88 26.21
N VAL A 148 -4.79 11.47 26.08
CA VAL A 148 -5.53 11.57 24.83
C VAL A 148 -5.89 13.02 24.57
N VAL A 149 -5.58 13.50 23.38
CA VAL A 149 -5.96 14.85 22.94
C VAL A 149 -6.70 14.75 21.62
N ASN A 150 -7.87 15.37 21.52
CA ASN A 150 -8.65 15.47 20.30
C ASN A 150 -9.06 16.93 20.09
N ALA A 151 -8.31 17.62 19.24
CA ALA A 151 -8.49 19.04 18.97
C ALA A 151 -8.08 19.37 17.53
N GLY A 152 -8.70 20.39 16.94
CA GLY A 152 -8.37 20.88 15.60
C GLY A 152 -8.54 19.84 14.48
N GLY A 153 -9.41 18.83 14.67
CA GLY A 153 -9.60 17.74 13.71
C GLY A 153 -8.53 16.64 13.77
N PHE A 154 -7.61 16.70 14.74
CA PHE A 154 -6.56 15.70 14.95
C PHE A 154 -6.75 15.02 16.30
N SER A 155 -6.51 13.71 16.33
CA SER A 155 -6.47 12.92 17.56
C SER A 155 -5.07 12.36 17.80
N LEU A 156 -4.55 12.55 19.00
CA LEU A 156 -3.33 11.89 19.49
C LEU A 156 -3.66 11.03 20.70
N HIS A 157 -3.33 9.75 20.65
CA HIS A 157 -3.52 8.78 21.73
C HIS A 157 -2.16 8.23 22.16
N ALA A 158 -1.76 8.52 23.41
CA ALA A 158 -0.49 8.08 23.98
C ALA A 158 -0.65 7.16 25.21
N ALA A 159 -1.88 6.84 25.61
CA ALA A 159 -2.16 6.03 26.81
C ALA A 159 -1.76 4.54 26.73
N THR A 160 -1.34 4.04 25.57
CA THR A 160 -0.99 2.62 25.40
C THR A 160 0.49 2.39 25.71
N LEU A 161 0.78 1.89 26.91
CA LEU A 161 2.12 1.51 27.35
C LEU A 161 2.22 -0.02 27.47
N ILE A 162 3.25 -0.62 26.87
CA ILE A 162 3.54 -2.06 26.98
C ILE A 162 4.88 -2.20 27.71
N ARG A 163 4.83 -2.72 28.95
CA ARG A 163 6.04 -2.91 29.77
C ARG A 163 6.79 -4.18 29.38
N LYS A 164 8.06 -4.24 29.78
CA LYS A 164 8.89 -5.45 29.69
C LYS A 164 8.14 -6.64 30.32
N GLY A 165 8.17 -7.79 29.64
CA GLY A 165 7.54 -9.03 30.10
C GLY A 165 6.07 -9.19 29.73
N GLN A 166 5.37 -8.14 29.27
CA GLN A 166 3.96 -8.21 28.87
C GLN A 166 3.78 -8.78 27.46
N ARG A 167 4.21 -10.02 27.24
CA ARG A 167 4.23 -10.67 25.92
C ARG A 167 2.86 -10.71 25.24
N ALA A 168 1.79 -10.94 25.98
CA ALA A 168 0.42 -10.96 25.43
C ALA A 168 -0.02 -9.58 24.89
N GLN A 169 0.38 -8.48 25.56
CA GLN A 169 0.08 -7.13 25.09
C GLN A 169 0.94 -6.76 23.88
N LEU A 170 2.23 -7.15 23.89
CA LEU A 170 3.11 -6.98 22.73
C LEU A 170 2.57 -7.73 21.52
N GLU A 171 2.12 -8.97 21.70
CA GLU A 171 1.49 -9.75 20.64
C GLU A 171 0.25 -9.04 20.08
N LYS A 172 -0.60 -8.48 20.94
CA LYS A 172 -1.77 -7.69 20.51
C LYS A 172 -1.36 -6.47 19.66
N LEU A 173 -0.27 -5.80 20.02
CA LEU A 173 0.29 -4.70 19.22
C LEU A 173 0.84 -5.22 17.88
N CYS A 174 1.58 -6.32 17.87
CA CYS A 174 2.08 -6.92 16.64
C CYS A 174 0.94 -7.32 15.70
N ARG A 175 -0.12 -7.96 16.22
CA ARG A 175 -1.35 -8.27 15.46
C ARG A 175 -2.03 -7.00 14.92
N TYR A 176 -2.00 -5.90 15.68
CA TYR A 176 -2.53 -4.63 15.23
C TYR A 176 -1.70 -4.02 14.06
N VAL A 177 -0.37 -4.02 14.17
CA VAL A 177 0.54 -3.49 13.14
C VAL A 177 0.50 -4.32 11.86
N THR A 178 0.36 -5.64 12.00
CA THR A 178 0.33 -6.59 10.87
C THR A 178 -1.07 -6.87 10.34
N ARG A 179 -2.09 -6.15 10.84
CA ARG A 179 -3.48 -6.40 10.45
C ARG A 179 -3.65 -6.16 8.95
N PRO A 180 -4.36 -7.04 8.23
CA PRO A 180 -4.74 -6.74 6.85
C PRO A 180 -5.68 -5.54 6.83
N ALA A 181 -5.61 -4.76 5.76
CA ALA A 181 -6.43 -3.56 5.60
C ALA A 181 -7.94 -3.88 5.44
N ILE A 182 -8.26 -5.10 5.02
CA ILE A 182 -9.62 -5.60 4.85
C ILE A 182 -9.81 -6.93 5.60
N SER A 183 -11.05 -7.21 6.00
CA SER A 183 -11.46 -8.46 6.64
C SER A 183 -12.50 -9.13 5.76
N LEU A 184 -12.23 -10.37 5.34
CA LEU A 184 -13.12 -11.13 4.44
C LEU A 184 -14.44 -11.51 5.13
N GLU A 185 -14.42 -11.74 6.44
CA GLU A 185 -15.63 -12.01 7.24
C GLU A 185 -16.66 -10.86 7.19
N ARG A 186 -16.22 -9.64 6.87
CA ARG A 186 -17.09 -8.45 6.79
C ARG A 186 -17.34 -8.01 5.36
N PHE A 187 -16.95 -8.81 4.39
CA PHE A 187 -17.06 -8.53 2.97
C PHE A 187 -18.03 -9.53 2.34
N GLU A 188 -18.95 -9.03 1.52
CA GLU A 188 -19.92 -9.85 0.82
C GLU A 188 -20.20 -9.25 -0.56
N VAL A 189 -20.23 -10.11 -1.59
CA VAL A 189 -20.79 -9.78 -2.90
C VAL A 189 -22.26 -10.15 -2.86
N ARG A 190 -23.11 -9.14 -2.98
CA ARG A 190 -24.56 -9.26 -2.87
C ARG A 190 -25.17 -9.84 -4.16
N PRO A 191 -26.40 -10.38 -4.10
CA PRO A 191 -27.10 -10.89 -5.29
C PRO A 191 -27.35 -9.83 -6.37
N ASP A 192 -27.42 -8.55 -5.97
CA ASP A 192 -27.57 -7.40 -6.87
C ASP A 192 -26.26 -7.01 -7.60
N GLY A 193 -25.18 -7.78 -7.40
CA GLY A 193 -23.85 -7.52 -7.97
C GLY A 193 -23.10 -6.39 -7.26
N MET A 194 -23.67 -5.77 -6.21
CA MET A 194 -22.97 -4.79 -5.39
C MET A 194 -22.10 -5.47 -4.34
N VAL A 195 -21.12 -4.73 -3.85
CA VAL A 195 -20.26 -5.12 -2.73
C VAL A 195 -20.79 -4.46 -1.46
N SER A 196 -21.09 -5.25 -0.43
CA SER A 196 -21.30 -4.76 0.93
C SER A 196 -20.07 -5.02 1.79
N TRP A 197 -19.75 -4.02 2.62
CA TRP A 197 -18.69 -4.12 3.61
C TRP A 197 -19.13 -3.58 4.96
N LEU A 198 -19.02 -4.40 6.00
CA LEU A 198 -19.42 -4.07 7.36
C LEU A 198 -18.24 -3.55 8.21
N LEU A 199 -18.53 -2.56 9.03
CA LEU A 199 -17.59 -2.00 10.00
C LEU A 199 -17.48 -2.91 11.22
N ARG A 200 -16.28 -3.01 11.81
CA ARG A 200 -16.08 -3.71 13.09
C ARG A 200 -16.96 -3.15 14.21
N LYS A 201 -17.13 -1.83 14.22
CA LYS A 201 -17.93 -1.08 15.16
C LYS A 201 -18.70 -0.03 14.35
N ALA A 202 -19.99 0.10 14.62
CA ALA A 202 -20.78 1.16 14.04
C ALA A 202 -20.15 2.52 14.39
N TRP A 203 -20.21 3.44 13.44
CA TRP A 203 -19.86 4.83 13.69
C TRP A 203 -20.91 5.49 14.56
N ARG A 204 -20.53 6.65 15.12
CA ARG A 204 -21.42 7.42 16.02
C ARG A 204 -22.71 7.83 15.33
N ASP A 205 -22.66 8.10 14.02
CA ASP A 205 -23.82 8.45 13.19
C ASP A 205 -24.72 7.27 12.81
N GLY A 206 -24.47 6.08 13.39
CA GLY A 206 -25.21 4.86 13.09
C GLY A 206 -24.73 4.11 11.84
N THR A 207 -23.70 4.60 11.12
CA THR A 207 -23.15 3.88 9.97
C THR A 207 -22.56 2.54 10.41
N LYS A 208 -23.13 1.43 9.95
CA LYS A 208 -22.66 0.06 10.17
C LYS A 208 -21.86 -0.51 9.01
N GLY A 209 -21.97 0.05 7.82
CA GLY A 209 -21.26 -0.45 6.65
C GLY A 209 -21.44 0.43 5.43
N PHE A 210 -20.92 -0.06 4.30
CA PHE A 210 -20.99 0.62 3.01
C PHE A 210 -21.45 -0.37 1.94
N VAL A 211 -22.21 0.14 0.97
CA VAL A 211 -22.56 -0.57 -0.26
C VAL A 211 -21.97 0.19 -1.43
N MET A 212 -21.32 -0.52 -2.35
CA MET A 212 -20.63 0.10 -3.48
C MET A 212 -20.59 -0.84 -4.67
N THR A 213 -20.33 -0.30 -5.86
CA THR A 213 -20.10 -1.14 -7.05
C THR A 213 -18.75 -1.85 -6.94
N PRO A 214 -18.52 -2.96 -7.67
CA PRO A 214 -17.23 -3.64 -7.71
C PRO A 214 -16.07 -2.71 -8.10
N TYR A 215 -16.28 -1.79 -9.05
CA TYR A 215 -15.27 -0.80 -9.45
C TYR A 215 -14.98 0.22 -8.35
N GLN A 216 -16.00 0.70 -7.64
CA GLN A 216 -15.80 1.57 -6.49
C GLN A 216 -15.00 0.85 -5.40
N PHE A 217 -15.27 -0.44 -5.16
CA PHE A 217 -14.50 -1.26 -4.22
C PHE A 217 -13.04 -1.44 -4.66
N MET A 218 -12.78 -1.77 -5.93
CA MET A 218 -11.42 -1.88 -6.47
C MET A 218 -10.63 -0.57 -6.36
N ALA A 219 -11.28 0.57 -6.63
CA ALA A 219 -10.67 1.89 -6.44
C ALA A 219 -10.28 2.15 -4.97
N ARG A 220 -11.05 1.62 -4.01
CA ARG A 220 -10.70 1.67 -2.58
C ARG A 220 -9.50 0.79 -2.24
N LEU A 221 -9.43 -0.41 -2.82
CA LEU A 221 -8.26 -1.28 -2.65
C LEU A 221 -7.00 -0.64 -3.25
N ALA A 222 -7.12 0.00 -4.42
CA ALA A 222 -6.01 0.74 -5.01
C ALA A 222 -5.52 1.89 -4.11
N ALA A 223 -6.43 2.58 -3.43
CA ALA A 223 -6.07 3.66 -2.48
C ALA A 223 -5.26 3.17 -1.26
N LEU A 224 -5.30 1.88 -0.93
CA LEU A 224 -4.49 1.27 0.14
C LEU A 224 -3.04 1.01 -0.27
N ALA A 225 -2.71 1.10 -1.55
CA ALA A 225 -1.35 0.92 -2.01
C ALA A 225 -0.48 2.08 -1.46
N PRO A 226 0.57 1.78 -0.65
CA PRO A 226 1.52 2.80 -0.24
C PRO A 226 2.24 3.35 -1.48
N HIS A 227 2.79 4.55 -1.37
CA HIS A 227 3.60 5.08 -2.47
C HIS A 227 4.84 4.19 -2.65
N PRO A 228 5.37 4.05 -3.88
CA PRO A 228 6.67 3.43 -4.09
C PRO A 228 7.72 3.99 -3.13
N ARG A 229 8.54 3.10 -2.58
CA ARG A 229 9.65 3.39 -1.65
C ARG A 229 9.23 3.90 -0.27
N GLU A 230 7.94 3.94 0.06
CA GLU A 230 7.48 4.25 1.42
C GLU A 230 7.33 2.98 2.27
N HIS A 231 8.07 2.91 3.37
CA HIS A 231 7.95 1.81 4.32
C HIS A 231 6.77 2.04 5.26
N GLN A 232 5.78 1.13 5.24
CA GLN A 232 4.67 1.16 6.19
C GLN A 232 5.10 0.85 7.63
N LEU A 233 6.26 0.19 7.83
CA LEU A 233 6.84 -0.03 9.15
C LEU A 233 8.28 0.48 9.17
N THR A 234 8.55 1.46 10.04
CA THR A 234 9.88 2.03 10.23
C THR A 234 10.38 1.76 11.64
N TYR A 235 11.57 1.20 11.77
CA TYR A 235 12.24 1.01 13.05
C TYR A 235 13.18 2.18 13.33
N GLN A 236 13.13 2.70 14.56
CA GLN A 236 13.85 3.91 14.94
C GLN A 236 14.90 3.63 16.02
N GLY A 237 15.89 4.52 16.12
CA GLY A 237 16.99 4.39 17.07
C GLY A 237 17.76 3.08 16.90
N VAL A 238 18.04 2.38 18.00
CA VAL A 238 18.79 1.12 17.99
C VAL A 238 18.07 -0.03 17.28
N LEU A 239 16.76 0.10 17.02
CA LEU A 239 16.00 -0.90 16.27
C LEU A 239 16.18 -0.74 14.75
N ALA A 240 16.63 0.44 14.29
CA ALA A 240 16.79 0.74 12.87
C ALA A 240 17.82 -0.20 12.22
N PRO A 241 17.57 -0.74 11.00
CA PRO A 241 18.45 -1.74 10.37
C PRO A 241 19.91 -1.32 10.24
N ALA A 242 20.18 -0.02 10.09
CA ALA A 242 21.51 0.54 9.94
C ALA A 242 22.16 1.00 11.26
N SER A 243 21.52 0.78 12.41
CA SER A 243 22.11 1.17 13.70
C SER A 243 23.29 0.26 14.05
N SER A 244 24.43 0.86 14.36
CA SER A 244 25.64 0.16 14.80
C SER A 244 25.43 -0.65 16.09
N LEU A 245 24.50 -0.22 16.95
CA LEU A 245 24.20 -0.89 18.21
C LEU A 245 23.15 -1.99 18.08
N ARG A 246 22.53 -2.15 16.89
CA ARG A 246 21.41 -3.08 16.70
C ARG A 246 21.79 -4.51 17.02
N ASP A 247 22.98 -4.94 16.65
CA ASP A 247 23.44 -6.32 16.88
C ASP A 247 23.72 -6.64 18.34
N LEU A 248 23.98 -5.62 19.16
CA LEU A 248 24.19 -5.75 20.60
C LEU A 248 22.86 -5.78 21.37
N VAL A 249 21.80 -5.15 20.82
CA VAL A 249 20.51 -4.96 21.50
C VAL A 249 19.43 -5.93 21.00
N VAL A 250 19.32 -6.10 19.68
CA VAL A 250 18.28 -6.92 19.05
C VAL A 250 18.80 -8.35 18.93
N PRO A 251 18.17 -9.34 19.59
CA PRO A 251 18.60 -10.72 19.48
C PRO A 251 18.57 -11.17 18.02
N ARG A 252 19.71 -11.66 17.51
CA ARG A 252 19.73 -12.29 16.20
C ARG A 252 18.97 -13.62 16.29
N PRO A 253 17.99 -13.88 15.41
CA PRO A 253 17.40 -15.20 15.34
C PRO A 253 18.53 -16.18 15.02
N VAL A 254 18.76 -17.13 15.95
CA VAL A 254 19.66 -18.25 15.70
C VAL A 254 19.01 -19.06 14.60
N VAL A 255 19.39 -18.80 13.35
CA VAL A 255 19.05 -19.67 12.24
C VAL A 255 19.77 -20.98 12.56
N ARG A 256 19.05 -21.92 13.18
CA ARG A 256 19.50 -23.31 13.22
C ARG A 256 19.60 -23.73 11.78
N LYS A 257 20.83 -23.79 11.27
CA LYS A 257 21.14 -24.45 10.02
C LYS A 257 20.70 -25.89 10.24
N GLU A 258 19.54 -26.28 9.70
CA GLU A 258 19.20 -27.69 9.63
C GLU A 258 20.40 -28.35 8.94
N ARG A 259 21.00 -29.30 9.65
CA ARG A 259 22.05 -30.12 9.05
C ARG A 259 21.34 -30.87 7.94
N LYS A 260 21.68 -30.56 6.69
CA LYS A 260 21.39 -31.45 5.59
C LYS A 260 22.12 -32.74 5.92
N ASP A 261 21.36 -33.77 6.29
CA ASP A 261 21.90 -35.12 6.34
C ASP A 261 22.47 -35.44 4.95
N VAL A 262 23.75 -35.78 4.96
CA VAL A 262 24.53 -36.12 3.79
C VAL A 262 24.29 -37.60 3.54
N ASP A 263 23.62 -37.94 2.44
CA ASP A 263 23.76 -39.25 1.83
C ASP A 263 24.43 -39.11 0.45
N VAL A 264 25.70 -39.53 0.48
CA VAL A 264 26.50 -40.27 -0.51
C VAL A 264 26.60 -39.76 -1.97
N ALA A 265 27.85 -39.35 -2.26
CA ALA A 265 28.63 -39.45 -3.49
C ALA A 265 28.02 -39.02 -4.84
N ASP A 266 28.54 -37.90 -5.35
CA ASP A 266 29.23 -37.95 -6.64
C ASP A 266 30.36 -36.91 -6.63
N GLU A 267 31.59 -37.36 -6.90
CA GLU A 267 32.74 -36.48 -7.12
C GLU A 267 32.64 -35.90 -8.53
N ASP A 268 32.63 -34.57 -8.64
CA ASP A 268 33.71 -33.79 -9.28
C ASP A 268 33.23 -32.34 -9.49
N GLY A 269 34.14 -31.38 -9.29
CA GLY A 269 33.88 -29.96 -9.58
C GLY A 269 34.00 -29.03 -8.37
N SER A 270 35.22 -28.92 -7.86
CA SER A 270 35.66 -27.85 -6.96
C SER A 270 35.14 -26.46 -7.35
N LYS A 271 34.49 -25.75 -6.41
CA LYS A 271 34.60 -24.29 -6.24
C LYS A 271 34.11 -23.89 -4.84
N SER A 272 35.11 -23.62 -4.00
CA SER A 272 35.13 -22.78 -2.80
C SER A 272 33.80 -22.21 -2.30
N ALA A 273 33.52 -22.49 -1.03
CA ALA A 273 32.59 -21.76 -0.18
C ALA A 273 33.00 -20.27 -0.06
N GLY A 274 32.55 -19.46 -1.02
CA GLY A 274 32.60 -18.01 -0.98
C GLY A 274 31.34 -17.45 -0.35
N GLU A 275 31.50 -16.34 0.36
CA GLU A 275 30.44 -15.50 0.93
C GLU A 275 29.21 -15.39 0.02
N PRO A 276 27.98 -15.28 0.58
CA PRO A 276 26.78 -15.10 -0.23
C PRO A 276 26.93 -13.84 -1.09
N SER A 277 27.11 -14.05 -2.40
CA SER A 277 27.22 -12.97 -3.39
C SER A 277 26.03 -12.03 -3.24
N LYS A 278 26.25 -10.71 -3.37
CA LYS A 278 25.20 -9.68 -3.31
C LYS A 278 24.00 -9.94 -4.25
N ASP A 279 24.19 -10.77 -5.29
CA ASP A 279 23.14 -11.29 -6.17
C ASP A 279 22.05 -12.14 -5.47
N GLN A 280 22.28 -12.64 -4.26
CA GLN A 280 21.26 -13.38 -3.50
C GLN A 280 20.11 -12.51 -3.00
N ARG A 281 20.18 -11.17 -3.08
CA ARG A 281 19.09 -10.28 -2.67
C ARG A 281 18.07 -10.01 -3.77
N TYR A 282 18.40 -10.23 -5.04
CA TYR A 282 17.50 -9.92 -6.14
C TYR A 282 16.70 -11.15 -6.55
N ILE A 283 15.44 -11.23 -6.08
CA ILE A 283 14.47 -12.20 -6.57
C ILE A 283 13.86 -11.63 -7.86
N ARG A 284 13.94 -12.36 -8.98
CA ARG A 284 13.30 -11.94 -10.24
C ARG A 284 11.79 -11.85 -10.03
N TRP A 285 11.12 -10.89 -10.67
CA TRP A 285 9.68 -10.65 -10.46
C TRP A 285 8.84 -11.93 -10.67
N ALA A 286 9.17 -12.74 -11.69
CA ALA A 286 8.48 -13.99 -11.99
C ALA A 286 8.62 -15.02 -10.86
N ASP A 287 9.82 -15.12 -10.27
CA ASP A 287 10.08 -16.02 -9.14
C ASP A 287 9.38 -15.53 -7.87
N LEU A 288 9.27 -14.21 -7.69
CA LEU A 288 8.50 -13.62 -6.60
C LEU A 288 7.00 -13.93 -6.74
N LEU A 289 6.42 -13.79 -7.94
CA LEU A 289 5.02 -14.12 -8.19
C LEU A 289 4.74 -15.60 -7.98
N LYS A 290 5.64 -16.48 -8.43
CA LYS A 290 5.53 -17.92 -8.18
C LYS A 290 5.61 -18.24 -6.69
N ARG A 291 6.48 -17.57 -5.94
CA ARG A 291 6.63 -17.80 -4.49
C ARG A 291 5.44 -17.29 -3.67
N VAL A 292 4.90 -16.12 -4.03
CA VAL A 292 3.85 -15.45 -3.24
C VAL A 292 2.45 -15.91 -3.65
N PHE A 293 2.20 -16.07 -4.94
CA PHE A 293 0.88 -16.37 -5.49
C PHE A 293 0.78 -17.78 -6.07
N SER A 294 1.87 -18.58 -6.06
CA SER A 294 1.94 -19.88 -6.75
C SER A 294 1.70 -19.78 -8.26
N GLU A 295 1.81 -18.58 -8.84
CA GLU A 295 1.58 -18.31 -10.25
C GLU A 295 2.88 -18.26 -11.04
N ASP A 296 3.07 -19.22 -11.94
CA ASP A 296 4.24 -19.26 -12.82
C ASP A 296 3.98 -18.51 -14.13
N VAL A 297 4.11 -17.19 -14.10
CA VAL A 297 3.76 -16.29 -15.22
C VAL A 297 4.54 -16.53 -16.51
N LEU A 298 5.72 -17.17 -16.43
CA LEU A 298 6.46 -17.53 -17.65
C LEU A 298 6.19 -18.97 -18.11
N SER A 299 5.30 -19.71 -17.46
CA SER A 299 4.73 -20.92 -18.04
C SER A 299 3.67 -20.53 -19.07
N CYS A 300 3.76 -21.06 -20.28
CA CYS A 300 2.72 -20.85 -21.27
C CYS A 300 1.52 -21.76 -21.00
N PRO A 301 0.30 -21.23 -20.75
CA PRO A 301 -0.89 -22.06 -20.52
C PRO A 301 -1.31 -22.89 -21.74
N ARG A 302 -0.85 -22.54 -22.95
CA ARG A 302 -1.19 -23.27 -24.19
C ARG A 302 -0.22 -24.41 -24.49
N CYS A 303 1.08 -24.11 -24.59
CA CYS A 303 2.09 -25.09 -25.01
C CYS A 303 3.00 -25.57 -23.87
N ARG A 304 2.81 -25.08 -22.64
CA ARG A 304 3.66 -25.37 -21.46
C ARG A 304 5.15 -25.01 -21.62
N GLY A 305 5.54 -24.38 -22.73
CA GLY A 305 6.88 -23.85 -22.94
C GLY A 305 7.21 -22.65 -22.06
N ARG A 306 8.51 -22.37 -21.88
CA ARG A 306 8.99 -21.25 -21.07
C ARG A 306 8.99 -19.94 -21.87
N ARG A 307 8.24 -18.95 -21.38
CA ARG A 307 8.27 -17.57 -21.88
C ARG A 307 9.48 -16.85 -21.31
N HIS A 308 9.98 -15.86 -22.04
CA HIS A 308 11.04 -14.98 -21.56
C HIS A 308 10.57 -13.53 -21.70
N MET A 309 10.94 -12.69 -20.73
CA MET A 309 10.67 -11.26 -20.82
C MET A 309 11.53 -10.67 -21.92
N ILE A 310 10.88 -9.98 -22.88
CA ILE A 310 11.57 -9.35 -24.01
C ILE A 310 11.83 -7.87 -23.70
N SER A 311 10.81 -7.15 -23.21
CA SER A 311 10.92 -5.75 -22.84
C SER A 311 9.86 -5.36 -21.80
N VAL A 312 10.09 -4.25 -21.10
CA VAL A 312 9.11 -3.57 -20.25
C VAL A 312 8.74 -2.26 -20.95
N ILE A 313 7.46 -2.08 -21.25
CA ILE A 313 6.95 -0.86 -21.90
C ILE A 313 6.42 0.05 -20.79
N THR A 314 7.11 1.16 -20.55
CA THR A 314 6.72 2.18 -19.55
C THR A 314 5.97 3.36 -20.18
N ASP A 315 6.11 3.57 -21.49
CA ASP A 315 5.43 4.64 -22.22
C ASP A 315 3.93 4.32 -22.46
N PRO A 316 2.99 5.17 -21.99
CA PRO A 316 1.55 4.90 -22.09
C PRO A 316 1.04 4.77 -23.53
N GLU A 317 1.52 5.60 -24.46
CA GLU A 317 1.06 5.55 -25.85
C GLU A 317 1.51 4.29 -26.56
N THR A 318 2.77 3.90 -26.35
CA THR A 318 3.35 2.66 -26.86
C THR A 318 2.61 1.45 -26.28
N ALA A 319 2.33 1.46 -24.98
CA ALA A 319 1.54 0.42 -24.35
C ALA A 319 0.14 0.30 -24.99
N ARG A 320 -0.54 1.43 -25.23
CA ARG A 320 -1.85 1.45 -25.91
C ARG A 320 -1.79 0.85 -27.31
N LYS A 321 -0.84 1.29 -28.15
CA LYS A 321 -0.66 0.78 -29.52
C LYS A 321 -0.40 -0.73 -29.54
N VAL A 322 0.47 -1.21 -28.65
CA VAL A 322 0.77 -2.65 -28.53
C VAL A 322 -0.47 -3.44 -28.10
N LEU A 323 -1.21 -2.97 -27.09
CA LEU A 323 -2.42 -3.65 -26.62
C LEU A 323 -3.52 -3.68 -27.68
N GLU A 324 -3.69 -2.61 -28.46
CA GLU A 324 -4.60 -2.57 -29.61
C GLU A 324 -4.19 -3.57 -30.69
N GLY A 325 -2.89 -3.62 -31.03
CA GLY A 325 -2.35 -4.60 -31.97
C GLY A 325 -2.58 -6.05 -31.51
N VAL A 326 -2.36 -6.34 -30.23
CA VAL A 326 -2.60 -7.67 -29.63
C VAL A 326 -4.09 -8.02 -29.67
N ARG A 327 -4.99 -7.08 -29.34
CA ARG A 327 -6.45 -7.29 -29.43
C ARG A 327 -6.90 -7.57 -30.87
N ALA A 328 -6.37 -6.83 -31.84
CA ALA A 328 -6.68 -7.04 -33.25
C ALA A 328 -6.19 -8.41 -33.76
N ALA A 329 -4.99 -8.82 -33.35
CA ALA A 329 -4.45 -10.15 -33.67
C ALA A 329 -5.28 -11.28 -33.04
N ALA A 330 -5.71 -11.12 -31.78
CA ALA A 330 -6.55 -12.08 -31.10
C ALA A 330 -7.90 -12.28 -31.82
N ARG A 331 -8.55 -11.18 -32.25
CA ARG A 331 -9.82 -11.23 -33.02
C ARG A 331 -9.66 -11.94 -34.37
N ARG A 332 -8.58 -11.66 -35.12
CA ARG A 332 -8.29 -12.37 -36.37
C ARG A 332 -8.08 -13.87 -36.16
N SER A 333 -7.48 -14.26 -35.04
CA SER A 333 -7.28 -15.69 -34.70
C SER A 333 -8.57 -16.41 -34.30
N SER A 334 -9.56 -15.71 -33.74
CA SER A 334 -10.87 -16.28 -33.42
C SER A 334 -11.76 -16.44 -34.66
N ASP A 335 -11.67 -15.50 -35.61
CA ASP A 335 -12.46 -15.55 -36.85
C ASP A 335 -11.97 -16.65 -37.80
N SER A 336 -10.69 -17.05 -37.69
CA SER A 336 -10.10 -18.14 -38.48
C SER A 336 -10.53 -19.55 -38.03
N LEU A 337 -11.27 -19.69 -36.92
CA LEU A 337 -11.80 -20.97 -36.43
C LEU A 337 -13.31 -21.13 -36.73
N GLY A 338 -13.92 -20.20 -37.46
CA GLY A 338 -15.36 -20.11 -37.69
C GLY A 338 -15.84 -20.37 -39.13
N GLY A 339 -15.13 -21.15 -39.94
CA GLY A 339 -15.61 -21.46 -41.29
C GLY A 339 -14.93 -22.67 -41.95
N GLY A 340 -15.68 -23.73 -42.20
CA GLY A 340 -15.32 -24.80 -43.14
C GLY A 340 -15.73 -26.19 -42.68
N ASP A 341 -16.94 -26.61 -43.04
CA ASP A 341 -17.37 -28.01 -43.00
C ASP A 341 -16.84 -28.79 -44.22
N LEU A 342 -16.40 -30.02 -43.94
CA LEU A 342 -16.31 -31.24 -44.77
C LEU A 342 -15.60 -31.21 -46.13
N SER A 343 -14.37 -31.76 -46.17
CA SER A 343 -14.03 -32.99 -46.93
C SER A 343 -12.53 -33.32 -46.81
N SER A 344 -12.20 -34.53 -46.33
CA SER A 344 -10.87 -35.14 -46.49
C SER A 344 -10.84 -35.96 -47.79
N PRO A 345 -9.68 -36.07 -48.47
CA PRO A 345 -8.86 -37.26 -48.23
C PRO A 345 -7.32 -37.05 -48.31
N GLY A 346 -6.58 -37.85 -47.51
CA GLY A 346 -5.28 -38.42 -47.86
C GLY A 346 -4.01 -37.64 -47.48
N PRO A 347 -3.00 -38.28 -46.82
CA PRO A 347 -1.78 -37.59 -46.37
C PRO A 347 -0.76 -37.50 -47.51
N SER A 348 -0.38 -36.27 -47.89
CA SER A 348 0.82 -36.03 -48.70
C SER A 348 1.81 -35.17 -47.92
N ARG A 349 3.04 -35.68 -47.77
CA ARG A 349 4.18 -34.99 -47.18
C ARG A 349 4.59 -33.84 -48.11
N SER A 350 4.41 -32.60 -47.67
CA SER A 350 5.19 -31.43 -48.07
C SER A 350 5.08 -30.36 -46.97
N PRO A 351 6.17 -29.63 -46.65
CA PRO A 351 6.18 -28.68 -45.54
C PRO A 351 5.31 -27.45 -45.88
N PRO A 352 4.47 -26.94 -44.96
CA PRO A 352 3.77 -25.68 -45.21
C PRO A 352 4.74 -24.51 -45.06
N ALA A 353 4.63 -23.57 -46.00
CA ALA A 353 5.33 -22.30 -46.05
C ALA A 353 5.18 -21.51 -44.73
N GLU A 354 6.24 -20.81 -44.34
CA GLU A 354 6.23 -19.88 -43.21
C GLU A 354 5.21 -18.75 -43.46
N PRO A 355 4.24 -18.50 -42.57
CA PRO A 355 3.54 -17.23 -42.56
C PRO A 355 4.44 -16.20 -41.87
N GLU A 356 5.13 -15.38 -42.66
CA GLU A 356 5.79 -14.15 -42.20
C GLU A 356 4.75 -13.19 -41.61
N VAL A 357 4.46 -13.29 -40.33
CA VAL A 357 3.85 -12.19 -39.56
C VAL A 357 4.90 -11.67 -38.59
N ARG A 358 5.85 -10.87 -39.11
CA ARG A 358 6.73 -10.07 -38.27
C ARG A 358 5.89 -8.97 -37.63
N ILE A 359 5.58 -9.14 -36.34
CA ILE A 359 5.15 -8.03 -35.48
C ILE A 359 6.27 -6.97 -35.57
N PRO A 360 5.98 -5.72 -35.95
CA PRO A 360 7.02 -4.70 -36.00
C PRO A 360 7.57 -4.49 -34.59
N MET A 361 8.76 -5.02 -34.35
CA MET A 361 9.47 -4.82 -33.10
C MET A 361 10.03 -3.39 -33.10
N PRO A 362 9.79 -2.59 -32.04
CA PRO A 362 10.51 -1.35 -31.87
C PRO A 362 12.02 -1.64 -31.76
N PRO A 363 12.89 -0.71 -32.19
CA PRO A 363 14.33 -0.90 -32.12
C PRO A 363 14.75 -1.27 -30.69
N ARG A 364 15.66 -2.23 -30.56
CA ARG A 364 16.25 -2.62 -29.27
C ARG A 364 16.85 -1.37 -28.63
N GLN A 365 16.16 -0.77 -27.67
CA GLN A 365 16.77 0.22 -26.81
C GLN A 365 17.93 -0.46 -26.09
N GLY A 366 19.11 0.15 -26.18
CA GLY A 366 20.33 -0.34 -25.55
C GLY A 366 20.11 -0.59 -24.06
N ARG A 367 20.93 -1.49 -23.52
CA ARG A 367 20.98 -1.79 -22.09
C ARG A 367 20.95 -0.47 -21.31
N LEU A 368 19.94 -0.29 -20.46
CA LEU A 368 19.89 0.82 -19.52
C LEU A 368 21.05 0.62 -18.53
N ASP A 369 22.17 1.29 -18.81
CA ASP A 369 23.27 1.42 -17.87
C ASP A 369 22.79 2.37 -16.76
N PHE A 370 22.39 1.79 -15.63
CA PHE A 370 22.24 2.55 -14.40
C PHE A 370 23.63 2.99 -13.96
N GLY A 371 23.93 4.27 -14.12
CA GLY A 371 25.17 4.89 -13.69
C GLY A 371 25.46 4.62 -12.21
N LYS A 372 26.76 4.59 -11.87
CA LYS A 372 27.30 4.30 -10.54
C LYS A 372 26.80 5.25 -9.45
#